data_AF-F6BAF7-F1
#
_entry.id   AF-F6BAF7-F1
#
_cell.length_a   1.000
_cell.length_b   1.000
_cell.length_c   1.000
_cell.angle_alpha   90.00
_cell.angle_beta   90.00
_cell.angle_gamma   90.00
#
_symmetry.space_group_name_H-M   'P 1'
#
loop_
_entity.id
_entity.type
_entity.pdbx_description
1 polymer ?
#
loop_
_entity_poly.entity_id
_entity_poly.type
_entity_poly.pdbx_seq_one_letter_code
_entity_poly.pdbx_strand_id
1 'polypeptide(L)'
;MLFLTGCIKNNSTKSSNNESEIITIKITVLYDNPVSKNYLLPKNEPNSVSLYEYVKNESIPGASYFKKLKTFPLKKVGSNKYVAIIQLNISDLHENYTYCIGYPPLNYIDKNTCLVIKVTNNMPREINGTIHYWRSQLAIG
;
A
#
# COMPACT_ATOMS: atom_id res chain seq x y z
N MET A 1 -63.49 -16.28 23.00
CA MET A 1 -62.91 -14.95 22.69
C MET A 1 -61.41 -15.16 22.54
N LEU A 2 -60.92 -15.34 21.31
CA LEU A 2 -59.52 -15.62 21.00
C LEU A 2 -58.76 -14.29 20.90
N PHE A 3 -57.73 -14.11 21.72
CA PHE A 3 -56.77 -13.02 21.57
C PHE A 3 -55.64 -13.48 20.64
N LEU A 4 -55.56 -12.87 19.45
CA LEU A 4 -54.47 -13.02 18.50
C LEU A 4 -53.24 -12.25 19.03
N THR A 5 -52.17 -12.97 19.33
CA THR A 5 -50.82 -12.45 19.54
C THR A 5 -50.27 -11.91 18.21
N GLY A 6 -50.25 -10.59 18.07
CA GLY A 6 -49.59 -9.91 16.96
C GLY A 6 -48.08 -9.89 17.13
N CYS A 7 -47.37 -10.73 16.38
CA CYS A 7 -45.92 -10.61 16.20
C CYS A 7 -45.63 -9.44 15.24
N ILE A 8 -45.29 -8.27 15.78
CA ILE A 8 -44.69 -7.19 15.01
C ILE A 8 -43.25 -7.61 14.69
N LYS A 9 -43.03 -8.10 13.46
CA LYS A 9 -41.70 -8.24 12.89
C LYS A 9 -41.13 -6.84 12.69
N ASN A 10 -40.33 -6.38 13.66
CA ASN A 10 -39.38 -5.31 13.43
C ASN A 10 -38.33 -5.84 12.44
N ASN A 11 -38.57 -5.63 11.14
CA ASN A 11 -37.52 -5.63 10.16
C ASN A 11 -36.63 -4.42 10.46
N SER A 12 -35.66 -4.64 11.36
CA SER A 12 -34.47 -3.82 11.42
C SER A 12 -33.73 -4.04 10.11
N THR A 13 -34.09 -3.26 9.10
CA THR A 13 -33.20 -2.97 7.99
C THR A 13 -32.01 -2.26 8.59
N LYS A 14 -31.02 -3.05 9.05
CA LYS A 14 -29.63 -2.61 9.12
C LYS A 14 -29.27 -2.21 7.69
N SER A 15 -29.48 -0.94 7.37
CA SER A 15 -28.71 -0.27 6.34
C SER A 15 -27.27 -0.42 6.78
N SER A 16 -26.58 -1.45 6.28
CA SER A 16 -25.12 -1.49 6.32
C SER A 16 -24.68 -0.36 5.42
N ASN A 17 -24.56 0.84 6.00
CA ASN A 17 -23.75 1.88 5.42
C ASN A 17 -22.32 1.32 5.41
N ASN A 18 -22.01 0.57 4.36
CA ASN A 18 -20.63 0.32 3.96
C ASN A 18 -20.10 1.67 3.48
N GLU A 19 -19.84 2.58 4.43
CA GLU A 19 -18.94 3.70 4.18
C GLU A 19 -17.63 3.04 3.79
N SER A 20 -17.36 2.99 2.48
CA SER A 20 -16.08 2.54 1.95
C SER A 20 -15.01 3.34 2.67
N GLU A 21 -14.24 2.69 3.52
CA GLU A 21 -13.25 3.36 4.35
C GLU A 21 -12.07 3.72 3.46
N ILE A 22 -12.14 4.91 2.87
CA ILE A 22 -11.11 5.42 1.97
C ILE A 22 -9.97 5.97 2.81
N ILE A 23 -8.76 5.46 2.56
CA ILE A 23 -7.52 6.03 3.07
C ILE A 23 -6.86 6.88 2.01
N THR A 24 -6.29 8.01 2.45
CA THR A 24 -5.48 8.90 1.61
C THR A 24 -4.01 8.71 1.94
N ILE A 25 -3.21 8.37 0.94
CA ILE A 25 -1.77 8.18 1.09
C ILE A 25 -1.06 9.25 0.27
N LYS A 26 -0.31 10.12 0.93
CA LYS A 26 0.55 11.10 0.26
C LYS A 26 1.98 10.55 0.28
N ILE A 27 2.50 10.27 -0.89
CA ILE A 27 3.87 9.80 -1.07
C ILE A 27 4.71 10.90 -1.69
N THR A 28 5.88 11.12 -1.09
CA THR A 28 6.97 11.89 -1.67
C THR A 28 8.06 10.91 -2.13
N VAL A 29 8.47 11.04 -3.38
CA VAL A 29 9.60 10.31 -3.95
C VAL A 29 10.78 11.26 -4.12
N LEU A 30 11.93 10.88 -3.54
CA LEU A 30 13.19 11.59 -3.69
C LEU A 30 14.01 10.96 -4.82
N TYR A 31 14.47 11.80 -5.75
CA TYR A 31 15.41 11.42 -6.79
C TYR A 31 16.81 11.93 -6.41
N ASP A 32 17.48 11.20 -5.52
CA ASP A 32 18.73 11.60 -4.88
C ASP A 32 19.78 10.47 -4.90
N ASN A 33 21.03 10.83 -4.58
CA ASN A 33 22.11 9.86 -4.56
C ASN A 33 21.93 8.87 -3.40
N PRO A 34 22.15 7.55 -3.62
CA PRO A 34 22.02 6.57 -2.56
C PRO A 34 23.06 6.74 -1.46
N VAL A 35 22.63 6.54 -0.21
CA VAL A 35 23.50 6.63 0.97
C VAL A 35 24.45 5.45 1.13
N SER A 36 24.21 4.35 0.40
CA SER A 36 24.97 3.11 0.49
C SER A 36 25.23 2.54 -0.90
N LYS A 37 26.37 1.84 -1.04
CA LYS A 37 26.77 1.12 -2.26
C LYS A 37 25.85 -0.05 -2.62
N ASN A 38 24.94 -0.43 -1.72
CA ASN A 38 23.95 -1.48 -1.98
C ASN A 38 22.79 -1.00 -2.86
N TYR A 39 22.77 0.28 -3.22
CA TYR A 39 21.71 0.91 -3.99
C TYR A 39 22.27 1.62 -5.22
N LEU A 40 21.48 1.61 -6.28
CA LEU A 40 21.72 2.40 -7.48
C LEU A 40 20.61 3.41 -7.69
N LEU A 41 20.98 4.60 -8.14
CA LEU A 41 20.04 5.56 -8.71
C LEU A 41 19.72 5.14 -10.16
N PRO A 42 18.45 4.84 -10.50
CA PRO A 42 18.09 4.57 -11.89
C PRO A 42 18.33 5.80 -12.77
N LYS A 43 18.68 5.56 -14.04
CA LYS A 43 19.07 6.63 -14.99
C LYS A 43 17.94 7.61 -15.33
N ASN A 44 16.70 7.14 -15.33
CA ASN A 44 15.54 7.95 -15.70
C ASN A 44 14.93 8.62 -14.46
N GLU A 45 14.17 9.69 -14.65
CA GLU A 45 13.39 10.27 -13.56
C GLU A 45 12.19 9.37 -13.20
N PRO A 46 11.74 9.36 -11.93
CA PRO A 46 10.56 8.60 -11.53
C PRO A 46 9.29 9.23 -12.11
N ASN A 47 8.51 8.46 -12.87
CA ASN A 47 7.25 8.91 -13.47
C ASN A 47 6.00 8.38 -12.75
N SER A 48 6.14 7.33 -11.94
CA SER A 48 5.07 6.63 -11.27
C SER A 48 5.58 5.84 -10.08
N VAL A 49 4.68 5.52 -9.15
CA VAL A 49 4.86 4.54 -8.07
C VAL A 49 3.81 3.45 -8.19
N SER A 50 4.10 2.25 -7.70
CA SER A 50 3.13 1.16 -7.72
C SER A 50 2.83 0.66 -6.31
N LEU A 51 1.60 0.22 -6.10
CA LEU A 51 1.17 -0.59 -4.97
C LEU A 51 1.45 -2.06 -5.28
N TYR A 52 2.07 -2.73 -4.32
CA TYR A 52 2.40 -4.14 -4.35
C TYR A 52 1.86 -4.85 -3.12
N GLU A 53 1.50 -6.11 -3.30
CA GLU A 53 1.30 -7.08 -2.25
C GLU A 53 2.58 -7.90 -2.07
N TYR A 54 3.07 -8.02 -0.84
CA TYR A 54 4.22 -8.86 -0.50
C TYR A 54 3.75 -10.28 -0.17
N VAL A 55 4.14 -11.24 -1.01
CA VAL A 55 3.73 -12.63 -0.90
C VAL A 55 4.93 -13.47 -0.45
N LYS A 56 4.80 -14.14 0.70
CA LYS A 56 5.74 -15.17 1.12
C LYS A 56 5.37 -16.48 0.45
N ASN A 57 6.35 -17.18 -0.11
CA ASN A 57 6.15 -18.53 -0.60
C ASN A 57 6.32 -19.51 0.57
N GLU A 58 5.21 -20.03 1.08
CA GLU A 58 5.24 -20.95 2.23
C GLU A 58 5.87 -22.30 1.89
N SER A 59 5.91 -22.69 0.61
CA SER A 59 6.52 -23.94 0.17
C SER A 59 8.05 -23.89 0.10
N ILE A 60 8.65 -22.69 0.05
CA ILE A 60 10.10 -22.51 -0.03
C ILE A 60 10.52 -21.51 1.06
N PRO A 61 11.12 -21.98 2.18
CA PRO A 61 11.57 -21.10 3.25
C PRO A 61 12.47 -19.98 2.73
N GLY A 62 12.17 -18.74 3.10
CA GLY A 62 12.93 -17.56 2.68
C GLY A 62 12.52 -16.97 1.32
N ALA A 63 11.78 -17.70 0.48
CA ALA A 63 11.32 -17.17 -0.79
C ALA A 63 10.12 -16.23 -0.62
N SER A 64 10.17 -15.09 -1.29
CA SER A 64 9.06 -14.15 -1.36
C SER A 64 9.11 -13.38 -2.68
N TYR A 65 8.03 -12.69 -3.01
CA TYR A 65 7.96 -11.82 -4.18
C TYR A 65 6.93 -10.71 -3.98
N PHE A 66 7.00 -9.69 -4.84
CA PHE A 66 6.02 -8.63 -4.89
C PHE A 66 5.07 -8.80 -6.08
N LYS A 67 3.77 -8.90 -5.81
CA LYS A 67 2.73 -8.86 -6.83
C LYS A 67 2.26 -7.41 -7.00
N LYS A 68 2.47 -6.84 -8.19
CA LYS A 68 2.01 -5.49 -8.51
C LYS A 68 0.49 -5.48 -8.63
N LEU A 69 -0.17 -4.55 -7.93
CA LEU A 69 -1.62 -4.39 -7.95
C LEU A 69 -2.07 -3.18 -8.77
N LYS A 70 -1.45 -2.02 -8.53
CA LYS A 70 -1.86 -0.75 -9.15
C LYS A 70 -0.66 0.18 -9.33
N THR A 71 -0.74 1.08 -10.30
CA THR A 71 0.29 2.10 -10.56
C THR A 71 -0.36 3.48 -10.51
N PHE A 72 0.36 4.44 -9.93
CA PHE A 72 -0.09 5.80 -9.71
C PHE A 72 0.92 6.76 -10.34
N PRO A 73 0.48 7.73 -11.14
CA PRO A 73 1.38 8.71 -11.73
C PRO A 73 1.95 9.62 -10.65
N LEU A 74 3.18 10.07 -10.86
CA LEU A 74 3.83 11.07 -10.03
C LEU A 74 3.77 12.45 -10.68
N LYS A 75 3.63 13.48 -9.84
CA LYS A 75 3.79 14.88 -10.23
C LYS A 75 5.14 15.40 -9.73
N LYS A 76 5.97 15.93 -10.62
CA LYS A 76 7.21 16.63 -10.25
C LYS A 76 6.85 17.96 -9.57
N VAL A 77 7.41 18.21 -8.39
CA VAL A 77 7.18 19.43 -7.59
C VAL A 77 8.45 20.18 -7.22
N GLY A 78 9.61 19.62 -7.57
CA GLY A 78 10.92 20.25 -7.42
C GLY A 78 11.95 19.58 -8.33
N SER A 79 13.22 20.01 -8.23
CA SER A 79 14.30 19.43 -9.05
C SER A 79 14.48 17.93 -8.83
N ASN A 80 14.37 17.48 -7.58
CA ASN A 80 14.56 16.09 -7.15
C ASN A 80 13.37 15.51 -6.36
N LYS A 81 12.19 16.15 -6.42
CA LYS A 81 11.01 15.76 -5.63
C LYS A 81 9.79 15.52 -6.51
N TYR A 82 9.12 14.40 -6.24
CA TYR A 82 7.92 13.97 -6.93
C TYR A 82 6.88 13.54 -5.91
N VAL A 83 5.60 13.76 -6.20
CA VAL A 83 4.51 13.43 -5.27
C VAL A 83 3.38 12.67 -5.95
N ALA A 84 2.74 11.79 -5.18
CA ALA A 84 1.46 11.19 -5.52
C ALA A 84 0.52 11.29 -4.33
N ILE A 85 -0.75 11.57 -4.59
CA ILE A 85 -1.85 11.44 -3.63
C ILE A 85 -2.70 10.27 -4.10
N ILE A 86 -2.79 9.25 -3.27
CA ILE A 86 -3.38 7.96 -3.60
C ILE A 86 -4.58 7.76 -2.68
N GLN A 87 -5.74 7.48 -3.26
CA GLN A 87 -6.92 7.05 -2.52
C GLN A 87 -7.08 5.55 -2.70
N LEU A 88 -7.08 4.81 -1.60
CA LEU A 88 -7.35 3.37 -1.58
C LEU A 88 -8.60 3.11 -0.76
N ASN A 89 -9.44 2.20 -1.23
CA ASN A 89 -10.50 1.66 -0.41
C ASN A 89 -9.93 0.50 0.42
N ILE A 90 -10.08 0.55 1.75
CA ILE A 90 -9.59 -0.51 2.64
C ILE A 90 -10.23 -1.86 2.28
N SER A 91 -11.47 -1.89 1.78
CA SER A 91 -12.13 -3.14 1.39
C SER A 91 -11.43 -3.89 0.26
N ASP A 92 -10.57 -3.22 -0.51
CA ASP A 92 -9.80 -3.84 -1.60
C ASP A 92 -8.51 -4.50 -1.09
N LEU A 93 -8.22 -4.39 0.21
CA LEU A 93 -7.00 -4.88 0.86
C LEU A 93 -7.33 -5.93 1.93
N HIS A 94 -6.50 -6.96 2.03
CA HIS A 94 -6.62 -8.01 3.04
C HIS A 94 -5.85 -7.66 4.33
N GLU A 95 -6.50 -7.81 5.49
CA GLU A 95 -5.96 -7.47 6.82
C GLU A 95 -4.65 -8.21 7.17
N ASN A 96 -4.47 -9.43 6.66
CA ASN A 96 -3.30 -10.25 6.96
C ASN A 96 -2.13 -10.02 5.99
N TYR A 97 -2.31 -9.19 4.98
CA TYR A 97 -1.31 -8.99 3.94
C TYR A 97 -0.46 -7.76 4.23
N THR A 98 0.79 -7.81 3.75
CA THR A 98 1.67 -6.65 3.81
C THR A 98 1.70 -6.00 2.44
N TYR A 99 1.37 -4.72 2.40
CA TYR A 99 1.38 -3.94 1.19
C TYR A 99 2.56 -2.97 1.19
N CYS A 100 2.95 -2.57 0.00
CA CYS A 100 4.10 -1.72 -0.24
C CYS A 100 3.77 -0.74 -1.37
N ILE A 101 3.97 0.55 -1.16
CA ILE A 101 3.95 1.52 -2.27
C ILE A 101 5.36 2.06 -2.49
N GLY A 102 5.86 1.93 -3.72
CA GLY A 102 7.16 2.46 -4.09
C GLY A 102 7.89 1.62 -5.12
N TYR A 103 9.16 1.37 -4.87
CA TYR A 103 10.11 0.64 -5.72
C TYR A 103 10.76 -0.50 -4.94
N PRO A 104 9.95 -1.46 -4.42
CA PRO A 104 10.52 -2.55 -3.64
C PRO A 104 11.54 -3.34 -4.48
N PRO A 105 12.57 -3.90 -3.84
CA PRO A 105 13.43 -4.90 -4.47
C PRO A 105 12.65 -6.19 -4.73
N LEU A 106 13.30 -7.19 -5.33
CA LEU A 106 12.59 -8.36 -5.86
C LEU A 106 11.84 -9.18 -4.79
N ASN A 107 12.42 -9.32 -3.59
CA ASN A 107 12.01 -10.37 -2.65
C ASN A 107 12.23 -10.01 -1.17
N TYR A 108 12.28 -8.72 -0.83
CA TYR A 108 12.24 -8.29 0.56
C TYR A 108 11.71 -6.87 0.68
N ILE A 109 11.23 -6.50 1.87
CA ILE A 109 10.71 -5.17 2.13
C ILE A 109 11.88 -4.26 2.54
N ASP A 110 12.16 -3.26 1.70
CA ASP A 110 13.11 -2.18 2.00
C ASP A 110 12.35 -0.88 2.30
N LYS A 111 12.45 -0.41 3.55
CA LYS A 111 11.75 0.80 4.00
C LYS A 111 12.28 2.08 3.35
N ASN A 112 13.46 2.05 2.71
CA ASN A 112 13.99 3.23 2.01
C ASN A 112 13.29 3.42 0.66
N THR A 113 12.99 2.34 -0.06
CA THR A 113 12.38 2.41 -1.39
C THR A 113 10.88 2.13 -1.39
N CYS A 114 10.33 1.74 -0.24
CA CYS A 114 8.94 1.34 -0.09
C CYS A 114 8.31 1.87 1.20
N LEU A 115 7.12 2.46 1.06
CA LEU A 115 6.22 2.74 2.18
C LEU A 115 5.41 1.48 2.49
N VAL A 116 5.62 0.92 3.68
CA VAL A 116 4.91 -0.28 4.14
C VAL A 116 3.53 0.08 4.67
N ILE A 117 2.52 -0.64 4.22
CA ILE A 117 1.11 -0.49 4.57
C ILE A 117 0.67 -1.82 5.18
N LYS A 118 0.25 -1.77 6.44
CA LYS A 118 -0.40 -2.89 7.13
C LYS A 118 -1.83 -2.48 7.44
N VAL A 119 -2.78 -3.24 6.93
CA VAL A 119 -4.20 -2.99 7.14
C VAL A 119 -4.55 -3.46 8.54
N THR A 120 -5.04 -2.54 9.37
CA THR A 120 -5.50 -2.84 10.72
C THR A 120 -6.71 -1.97 11.01
N ASN A 121 -7.54 -2.38 11.97
CA ASN A 121 -8.75 -1.64 12.37
C ASN A 121 -8.47 -0.22 12.91
N ASN A 122 -7.21 0.10 13.23
CA ASN A 122 -6.77 1.39 13.75
C ASN A 122 -5.89 2.15 12.74
N MET A 123 -5.95 1.80 11.45
CA MET A 123 -5.16 2.47 10.43
C MET A 123 -5.59 3.93 10.29
N PRO A 124 -4.66 4.90 10.25
CA PRO A 124 -5.04 6.30 10.09
C PRO A 124 -5.61 6.53 8.68
N ARG A 125 -6.63 7.40 8.59
CA ARG A 125 -7.25 7.79 7.32
C ARG A 125 -6.30 8.54 6.39
N GLU A 126 -5.23 9.14 6.93
CA GLU A 126 -4.17 9.77 6.17
C GLU A 126 -2.81 9.19 6.54
N ILE A 127 -2.05 8.78 5.52
CA ILE A 127 -0.69 8.26 5.67
C ILE A 127 0.24 9.10 4.81
N ASN A 128 1.30 9.58 5.43
CA ASN A 128 2.34 10.34 4.76
C ASN A 128 3.63 9.51 4.74
N GLY A 129 4.28 9.41 3.59
CA GLY A 129 5.51 8.66 3.43
C GLY A 129 6.49 9.33 2.49
N THR A 130 7.78 9.16 2.78
CA THR A 130 8.86 9.52 1.86
C THR A 130 9.61 8.25 1.50
N ILE A 131 9.87 8.06 0.22
CA ILE A 131 10.67 6.95 -0.32
C ILE A 131 11.71 7.49 -1.29
N HIS A 132 12.77 6.75 -1.48
CA HIS A 132 13.82 7.04 -2.43
C HIS A 132 13.62 6.27 -3.73
N TYR A 133 13.87 6.92 -4.87
CA TYR A 133 13.91 6.26 -6.16
C TYR A 133 15.25 5.54 -6.35
N TRP A 134 15.47 4.51 -5.55
CA TRP A 134 16.66 3.66 -5.63
C TRP A 134 16.27 2.24 -6.03
N ARG A 135 17.24 1.53 -6.61
CA ARG A 135 17.16 0.10 -6.88
C ARG A 135 18.18 -0.62 -6.02
N SER A 136 17.74 -1.57 -5.20
CA SER A 136 18.66 -2.43 -4.47
C SER A 136 19.46 -3.32 -5.42
N GLN A 137 20.73 -3.50 -5.11
CA GLN A 137 21.63 -4.47 -5.72
C GLN A 137 21.76 -5.77 -4.93
N LEU A 138 21.13 -5.84 -3.75
CA LEU A 138 21.13 -7.04 -2.92
C LEU A 138 20.14 -8.05 -3.49
N ALA A 139 20.64 -9.21 -3.89
CA ALA A 139 19.83 -10.42 -4.00
C ALA A 139 19.91 -11.13 -2.63
N ILE A 140 18.79 -11.21 -1.93
CA ILE A 140 18.70 -12.01 -0.69
C ILE A 140 18.04 -13.32 -1.10
N GLY A 141 18.85 -14.33 -1.47
CA GLY A 141 18.39 -15.67 -1.86
C GLY A 141 18.74 -16.70 -0.80
#